data_AF-A0AAD1ELM2-F1
#
_entry.id   AF-A0AAD1ELM2-F1
#
_cell.length_a   1.000
_cell.length_b   1.000
_cell.length_c   1.000
_cell.angle_alpha   90.00
_cell.angle_beta   90.00
_cell.angle_gamma   90.00
#
_symmetry.space_group_name_H-M   'P 1'
#
loop_
_entity.id
_entity.type
_entity.pdbx_description
1 polymer ?
#
loop_
_entity_poly.entity_id
_entity_poly.type
_entity_poly.pdbx_seq_one_letter_code
_entity_poly.pdbx_strand_id
1 'polypeptide(L)'
;MRAHARLRSPLTDERFRRHRFVKGPPVPQPATRRLAAITLACLLASGGVAALAPVASALPAAVSDSPTSAFVPGTSSSAPTAQARGAQTYTNALVAGEYLVAGEGIVSANGSSSFEMQNDGNAVIYDSSGRAVWDTRTQGVGSYLQMQSDGNLVVYSADGAPVWSSRTEGTIGAVALIQDDGRLVILRSDSSTAWSSEIEQPAIQDALTGGRSLSTGQQLTSSDGRSRAALQGDGNFVVYTDGVARWNSLTFGPGNRLDMQSDGNAVIYGSAAGARWATNTSGNPGARMVMQNDGNLVVYAASGRPLWASNPAPAPATTDVLVGGSDLRRGQQLTSSDGASRAVMQGDGNVAVYSRGGVRWGAGTQGEGDRLAMQSDGNAVIYAGNGRALWASGTGGNGGARMVMQNDGNLVIYSASGRALWASDTPPAPPAPVMSDTLYAGNRLTADQRLRSSDGGSEAVMQGDGNFAVYSRGSVRWSAGTSGGGNRLEMQSDGNAVIYGSSGARWQSGTGGNPGARMVMQNDGNLVIYSTSGRALWSSVQPAAPAPPQRPADRDCKDFPSQVAAQNFLEFWAQWYGDFARLDANNNGVACEDNRY
;
A
#
# COMPACT_ATOMS: atom_id res chain seq x y z
N MET A 1 61.60 38.51 24.68
CA MET A 1 60.55 39.43 25.20
C MET A 1 59.49 38.53 25.86
N ARG A 2 59.15 38.70 27.15
CA ARG A 2 58.11 39.60 27.70
C ARG A 2 56.73 39.42 27.01
N ALA A 3 55.61 39.17 27.71
CA ALA A 3 55.42 38.92 29.16
C ALA A 3 54.01 38.38 29.53
N HIS A 4 53.93 37.47 30.53
CA HIS A 4 52.84 37.20 31.53
C HIS A 4 51.37 36.95 31.07
N ALA A 5 50.47 36.25 31.78
CA ALA A 5 50.43 35.53 33.08
C ALA A 5 49.48 34.29 32.94
N ARG A 6 49.71 33.10 33.54
CA ARG A 6 49.44 32.63 34.94
C ARG A 6 48.01 32.95 35.44
N LEU A 7 47.23 32.06 36.08
CA LEU A 7 47.32 30.65 36.56
C LEU A 7 45.86 30.06 36.63
N ARG A 8 45.41 28.94 37.25
CA ARG A 8 45.90 27.99 38.29
C ARG A 8 45.20 26.60 38.15
N SER A 9 45.28 25.73 39.16
CA SER A 9 44.60 24.41 39.31
C SER A 9 44.44 24.09 40.84
N PRO A 10 44.16 22.86 41.32
CA PRO A 10 42.89 22.10 41.35
C PRO A 10 42.50 21.67 42.82
N LEU A 11 41.98 20.43 43.03
CA LEU A 11 41.60 19.73 44.30
C LEU A 11 40.21 20.10 44.88
N THR A 12 39.45 19.28 45.64
CA THR A 12 39.50 17.87 46.16
C THR A 12 38.21 17.12 45.74
N ASP A 13 38.04 15.79 45.63
CA ASP A 13 38.46 14.55 46.34
C ASP A 13 37.60 14.13 47.57
N GLU A 14 37.50 12.82 47.78
CA GLU A 14 36.75 12.01 48.77
C GLU A 14 35.20 11.97 48.68
N ARG A 15 34.49 10.98 49.25
CA ARG A 15 34.48 9.48 49.13
C ARG A 15 33.50 8.91 50.19
N PHE A 16 32.68 7.91 49.80
CA PHE A 16 32.07 6.85 50.65
C PHE A 16 31.44 7.19 52.04
N ARG A 17 30.15 6.82 52.22
CA ARG A 17 29.73 5.57 52.92
C ARG A 17 28.21 5.28 52.82
N ARG A 18 27.77 4.15 53.38
CA ARG A 18 26.42 3.54 53.26
C ARG A 18 25.65 3.58 54.59
N HIS A 19 24.31 3.54 54.53
CA HIS A 19 23.33 2.72 55.30
C HIS A 19 21.95 3.43 55.34
N ARG A 20 20.79 2.84 55.71
CA ARG A 20 20.04 1.59 55.40
C ARG A 20 18.77 1.64 56.32
N PHE A 21 17.54 1.56 55.78
CA PHE A 21 16.24 1.53 56.51
C PHE A 21 15.86 2.81 57.32
N VAL A 22 14.61 3.10 57.76
CA VAL A 22 13.32 2.36 57.94
C VAL A 22 12.11 3.18 57.36
N LYS A 23 10.89 2.59 57.31
CA LYS A 23 9.59 3.18 56.85
C LYS A 23 9.05 4.35 57.70
N GLY A 24 8.16 5.16 57.09
CA GLY A 24 7.21 6.10 57.73
C GLY A 24 5.80 6.07 57.09
N PRO A 25 4.77 6.77 57.64
CA PRO A 25 3.34 6.52 57.37
C PRO A 25 2.66 7.38 56.26
N PRO A 26 1.43 7.04 55.80
CA PRO A 26 0.74 7.68 54.67
C PRO A 26 -0.37 8.71 55.04
N VAL A 27 -0.70 9.61 54.10
CA VAL A 27 -1.80 10.61 54.17
C VAL A 27 -2.32 10.93 52.72
N PRO A 28 -3.45 11.63 52.49
CA PRO A 28 -4.75 10.99 52.20
C PRO A 28 -5.37 11.32 50.82
N GLN A 29 -6.50 10.65 50.49
CA GLN A 29 -7.40 11.01 49.39
C GLN A 29 -8.49 12.03 49.81
N PRO A 30 -8.91 12.96 48.93
CA PRO A 30 -10.21 13.65 49.00
C PRO A 30 -11.30 12.93 48.17
N ALA A 31 -12.58 13.28 48.40
CA ALA A 31 -13.73 12.45 48.04
C ALA A 31 -14.65 12.99 46.93
N THR A 32 -15.54 12.12 46.43
CA THR A 32 -16.57 12.36 45.40
C THR A 32 -17.72 13.27 45.83
N ARG A 33 -18.29 14.06 44.89
CA ARG A 33 -19.69 14.53 44.93
C ARG A 33 -20.35 14.52 43.54
N ARG A 34 -21.69 14.40 43.52
CA ARG A 34 -22.59 14.55 42.36
C ARG A 34 -23.38 15.87 42.46
N LEU A 35 -24.19 16.17 41.42
CA LEU A 35 -25.18 17.25 41.20
C LEU A 35 -24.74 18.23 40.09
N ALA A 36 -25.59 18.70 39.17
CA ALA A 36 -26.97 18.35 38.80
C ALA A 36 -27.24 18.72 37.31
N ALA A 37 -28.44 18.45 36.77
CA ALA A 37 -28.80 18.70 35.36
C ALA A 37 -29.98 19.70 35.20
N ILE A 38 -30.12 20.26 33.99
CA ILE A 38 -31.27 21.03 33.44
C ILE A 38 -31.04 21.09 31.90
N THR A 39 -31.77 20.31 31.08
CA THR A 39 -32.99 20.66 30.28
C THR A 39 -32.81 21.86 29.34
N LEU A 40 -33.20 21.83 28.04
CA LEU A 40 -34.54 21.58 27.48
C LEU A 40 -34.46 21.39 25.93
N ALA A 41 -35.55 21.23 25.17
CA ALA A 41 -36.26 19.98 24.82
C ALA A 41 -37.11 20.15 23.53
N CYS A 42 -37.57 19.06 22.87
CA CYS A 42 -38.82 18.91 22.08
C CYS A 42 -38.93 17.45 21.56
N LEU A 43 -39.93 16.63 21.94
CA LEU A 43 -41.33 16.52 21.44
C LEU A 43 -41.40 15.92 20.01
N LEU A 44 -42.20 14.90 19.64
CA LEU A 44 -43.23 14.01 20.26
C LEU A 44 -43.21 12.66 19.44
N ALA A 45 -43.96 11.55 19.62
CA ALA A 45 -45.03 11.00 20.49
C ALA A 45 -45.10 9.45 20.22
N SER A 46 -45.84 8.55 20.90
CA SER A 46 -46.57 8.53 22.19
C SER A 46 -46.98 7.08 22.59
N GLY A 47 -46.97 6.76 23.89
CA GLY A 47 -47.68 5.61 24.51
C GLY A 47 -46.96 4.24 24.41
N GLY A 48 -46.85 3.39 25.45
CA GLY A 48 -47.60 3.28 26.72
C GLY A 48 -48.68 2.19 26.62
N VAL A 49 -49.02 1.36 27.61
CA VAL A 49 -48.63 1.13 29.04
C VAL A 49 -48.85 -0.42 29.24
N ALA A 50 -48.29 -1.21 30.16
CA ALA A 50 -48.06 -1.09 31.60
C ALA A 50 -47.17 -2.26 32.12
N ALA A 51 -46.84 -2.25 33.41
CA ALA A 51 -46.15 -3.35 34.10
C ALA A 51 -47.08 -4.07 35.08
N LEU A 52 -46.82 -5.36 35.38
CA LEU A 52 -47.14 -6.02 36.65
C LEU A 52 -46.43 -7.40 36.76
N ALA A 53 -46.14 -7.84 37.99
CA ALA A 53 -45.56 -9.12 38.41
C ALA A 53 -45.81 -9.26 39.94
N PRO A 54 -45.34 -10.30 40.67
CA PRO A 54 -44.89 -11.67 40.32
C PRO A 54 -45.62 -12.78 41.13
N VAL A 55 -45.42 -14.06 40.81
CA VAL A 55 -45.61 -15.21 41.76
C VAL A 55 -44.56 -16.31 41.45
N ALA A 56 -44.23 -17.18 42.42
CA ALA A 56 -43.18 -18.20 42.33
C ALA A 56 -43.65 -19.63 42.71
N SER A 57 -42.71 -20.60 42.71
CA SER A 57 -42.82 -22.04 43.09
C SER A 57 -43.23 -23.00 41.95
N ALA A 58 -42.72 -24.24 41.82
CA ALA A 58 -41.80 -25.02 42.68
C ALA A 58 -40.88 -25.99 41.88
N LEU A 59 -39.89 -26.58 42.57
CA LEU A 59 -39.00 -27.69 42.14
C LEU A 59 -39.53 -29.05 42.69
N PRO A 60 -39.20 -30.25 42.14
CA PRO A 60 -37.90 -30.92 42.45
C PRO A 60 -37.31 -31.93 41.42
N ALA A 61 -35.98 -32.18 41.54
CA ALA A 61 -35.22 -33.41 41.17
C ALA A 61 -35.26 -33.92 39.69
N ALA A 62 -34.28 -34.66 39.15
CA ALA A 62 -32.83 -34.92 39.36
C ALA A 62 -32.32 -35.65 38.07
N VAL A 63 -31.09 -36.13 37.83
CA VAL A 63 -29.86 -36.44 38.61
C VAL A 63 -28.60 -36.02 37.80
N SER A 64 -27.40 -36.47 38.19
CA SER A 64 -26.13 -36.34 37.44
C SER A 64 -25.99 -37.37 36.31
N ASP A 65 -25.37 -36.98 35.18
CA ASP A 65 -23.99 -37.42 34.85
C ASP A 65 -23.47 -36.83 33.52
N SER A 66 -22.15 -36.86 33.35
CA SER A 66 -21.46 -36.66 32.06
C SER A 66 -20.72 -37.95 31.70
N PRO A 67 -20.58 -38.30 30.41
CA PRO A 67 -19.21 -38.39 29.93
C PRO A 67 -18.99 -37.98 28.45
N THR A 68 -17.73 -37.61 28.16
CA THR A 68 -16.99 -37.83 26.90
C THR A 68 -17.73 -37.79 25.55
N SER A 69 -17.44 -36.77 24.74
CA SER A 69 -17.32 -36.98 23.29
C SER A 69 -15.87 -37.40 23.00
N ALA A 70 -15.68 -38.56 22.35
CA ALA A 70 -14.35 -39.08 22.03
C ALA A 70 -13.90 -38.62 20.63
N PHE A 71 -12.60 -38.33 20.48
CA PHE A 71 -11.99 -38.06 19.19
C PHE A 71 -11.98 -39.34 18.33
N VAL A 72 -12.66 -39.30 17.18
CA VAL A 72 -12.63 -40.37 16.18
C VAL A 72 -11.76 -39.91 15.01
N PRO A 73 -10.63 -40.57 14.68
CA PRO A 73 -9.80 -40.19 13.56
C PRO A 73 -10.41 -40.65 12.23
N GLY A 74 -10.69 -39.70 11.34
CA GLY A 74 -10.73 -39.91 9.89
C GLY A 74 -11.74 -40.91 9.33
N THR A 75 -12.92 -40.42 8.94
CA THR A 75 -13.64 -40.96 7.77
C THR A 75 -13.73 -39.88 6.70
N SER A 76 -13.45 -40.26 5.46
CA SER A 76 -13.59 -39.37 4.29
C SER A 76 -15.05 -38.98 4.10
N SER A 77 -15.37 -37.70 4.18
CA SER A 77 -16.67 -37.19 3.74
C SER A 77 -16.79 -37.37 2.23
N SER A 78 -17.52 -38.39 1.80
CA SER A 78 -17.87 -38.61 0.39
C SER A 78 -18.47 -37.34 -0.20
N ALA A 79 -18.01 -36.94 -1.40
CA ALA A 79 -18.51 -35.75 -2.07
C ALA A 79 -20.05 -35.75 -2.15
N PRO A 80 -20.72 -34.60 -1.94
CA PRO A 80 -22.16 -34.52 -2.10
C PRO A 80 -22.52 -34.85 -3.55
N THR A 81 -23.28 -35.91 -3.77
CA THR A 81 -23.83 -36.21 -5.08
C THR A 81 -24.71 -35.04 -5.53
N ALA A 82 -24.63 -34.68 -6.82
CA ALA A 82 -25.27 -33.50 -7.38
C ALA A 82 -26.81 -33.62 -7.42
N GLN A 83 -27.45 -33.53 -6.26
CA GLN A 83 -28.85 -33.15 -6.15
C GLN A 83 -28.96 -31.69 -6.56
N ALA A 84 -29.72 -31.43 -7.63
CA ALA A 84 -29.96 -30.09 -8.15
C ALA A 84 -30.75 -29.24 -7.14
N ARG A 85 -30.05 -28.60 -6.20
CA ARG A 85 -30.55 -27.42 -5.49
C ARG A 85 -30.76 -26.33 -6.54
N GLY A 86 -31.87 -25.62 -6.47
CA GLY A 86 -32.04 -24.39 -7.24
C GLY A 86 -30.96 -23.39 -6.80
N ALA A 87 -30.31 -22.73 -7.78
CA ALA A 87 -29.14 -21.87 -7.58
C ALA A 87 -29.26 -21.01 -6.31
N GLN A 88 -28.36 -21.20 -5.37
CA GLN A 88 -28.37 -20.46 -4.11
C GLN A 88 -27.73 -19.09 -4.35
N THR A 89 -28.52 -18.02 -4.30
CA THR A 89 -28.01 -16.66 -4.44
C THR A 89 -27.34 -16.21 -3.14
N TYR A 90 -26.12 -16.70 -2.92
CA TYR A 90 -25.23 -16.27 -1.84
C TYR A 90 -24.92 -14.78 -2.02
N THR A 91 -25.47 -13.93 -1.14
CA THR A 91 -25.50 -12.47 -1.39
C THR A 91 -24.12 -11.84 -1.46
N ASN A 92 -23.19 -12.22 -0.58
CA ASN A 92 -21.80 -11.75 -0.58
C ASN A 92 -20.80 -12.59 0.24
N ALA A 93 -21.22 -13.70 0.83
CA ALA A 93 -20.35 -14.50 1.70
C ALA A 93 -20.68 -16.00 1.64
N LEU A 94 -19.70 -16.81 2.03
CA LEU A 94 -19.82 -18.22 2.38
C LEU A 94 -19.50 -18.39 3.87
N VAL A 95 -20.38 -19.05 4.61
CA VAL A 95 -20.14 -19.43 6.01
C VAL A 95 -19.64 -20.87 6.14
N ALA A 96 -19.15 -21.21 7.33
CA ALA A 96 -18.68 -22.55 7.68
C ALA A 96 -19.64 -23.68 7.25
N GLY A 97 -19.19 -24.50 6.29
CA GLY A 97 -19.91 -25.63 5.69
C GLY A 97 -20.37 -25.39 4.25
N GLU A 98 -20.52 -24.14 3.82
CA GLU A 98 -21.02 -23.76 2.49
C GLU A 98 -19.96 -23.91 1.40
N TYR A 99 -20.43 -24.16 0.17
CA TYR A 99 -19.59 -24.41 -0.98
C TYR A 99 -20.20 -23.82 -2.25
N LEU A 100 -19.34 -23.58 -3.25
CA LEU A 100 -19.69 -23.21 -4.62
C LEU A 100 -19.29 -24.36 -5.55
N VAL A 101 -20.19 -24.82 -6.39
CA VAL A 101 -19.84 -25.71 -7.52
C VAL A 101 -19.52 -24.89 -8.78
N ALA A 102 -19.01 -25.56 -9.82
CA ALA A 102 -18.81 -24.98 -11.15
C ALA A 102 -20.03 -24.16 -11.65
N GLY A 103 -19.82 -22.88 -11.93
CA GLY A 103 -20.84 -21.91 -12.36
C GLY A 103 -21.54 -21.15 -11.23
N GLU A 104 -21.20 -21.39 -9.96
CA GLU A 104 -21.72 -20.64 -8.81
C GLU A 104 -20.72 -19.60 -8.29
N GLY A 105 -21.23 -18.52 -7.69
CA GLY A 105 -20.41 -17.45 -7.14
C GLY A 105 -21.10 -16.63 -6.05
N ILE A 106 -20.30 -15.82 -5.36
CA ILE A 106 -20.73 -14.77 -4.44
C ILE A 106 -20.47 -13.39 -5.07
N VAL A 107 -21.29 -12.38 -4.78
CA VAL A 107 -21.19 -11.03 -5.37
C VAL A 107 -20.95 -9.99 -4.26
N SER A 108 -20.24 -8.90 -4.50
CA SER A 108 -20.09 -7.84 -3.48
C SER A 108 -21.45 -7.20 -3.15
N ALA A 109 -21.58 -6.60 -1.97
CA ALA A 109 -22.86 -6.08 -1.48
C ALA A 109 -23.42 -4.96 -2.38
N ASN A 110 -22.56 -4.22 -3.06
CA ASN A 110 -22.91 -3.20 -4.06
C ASN A 110 -23.04 -3.73 -5.51
N GLY A 111 -22.82 -5.02 -5.76
CA GLY A 111 -22.85 -5.62 -7.10
C GLY A 111 -21.61 -5.36 -7.99
N SER A 112 -20.56 -4.71 -7.48
CA SER A 112 -19.41 -4.24 -8.28
C SER A 112 -18.22 -5.21 -8.36
N SER A 113 -18.30 -6.40 -7.78
CA SER A 113 -17.32 -7.48 -7.94
C SER A 113 -17.99 -8.83 -7.69
N SER A 114 -17.42 -9.91 -8.20
CA SER A 114 -17.87 -11.28 -7.91
C SER A 114 -16.69 -12.21 -7.66
N PHE A 115 -16.93 -13.31 -6.95
CA PHE A 115 -16.02 -14.43 -6.80
C PHE A 115 -16.74 -15.71 -7.22
N GLU A 116 -16.29 -16.33 -8.31
CA GLU A 116 -16.97 -17.42 -9.01
C GLU A 116 -16.07 -18.67 -9.05
N MET A 117 -16.65 -19.84 -8.80
CA MET A 117 -16.03 -21.12 -9.10
C MET A 117 -16.33 -21.46 -10.57
N GLN A 118 -15.39 -21.21 -11.48
CA GLN A 118 -15.58 -21.36 -12.92
C GLN A 118 -15.77 -22.81 -13.37
N ASN A 119 -16.40 -22.97 -14.54
CA ASN A 119 -16.64 -24.26 -15.19
C ASN A 119 -15.37 -24.99 -15.66
N ASP A 120 -14.21 -24.34 -15.65
CA ASP A 120 -12.91 -24.97 -15.97
C ASP A 120 -12.16 -25.50 -14.72
N GLY A 121 -12.71 -25.30 -13.52
CA GLY A 121 -12.11 -25.69 -12.25
C GLY A 121 -11.32 -24.60 -11.53
N ASN A 122 -11.27 -23.36 -12.03
CA ASN A 122 -10.60 -22.24 -11.38
C ASN A 122 -11.56 -21.40 -10.52
N ALA A 123 -11.15 -20.95 -9.33
CA ALA A 123 -11.93 -19.97 -8.56
C ALA A 123 -11.35 -18.57 -8.77
N VAL A 124 -12.18 -17.62 -9.23
CA VAL A 124 -11.74 -16.36 -9.84
C VAL A 124 -12.54 -15.17 -9.29
N ILE A 125 -11.85 -14.08 -8.97
CA ILE A 125 -12.48 -12.79 -8.66
C ILE A 125 -12.55 -11.95 -9.92
N TYR A 126 -13.73 -11.36 -10.19
CA TYR A 126 -13.96 -10.39 -11.25
C TYR A 126 -14.29 -9.01 -10.68
N ASP A 127 -13.85 -7.95 -11.37
CA ASP A 127 -14.33 -6.58 -11.15
C ASP A 127 -15.66 -6.28 -11.89
N SER A 128 -16.20 -5.08 -11.67
CA SER A 128 -17.48 -4.61 -12.26
C SER A 128 -17.50 -4.52 -13.79
N SER A 129 -16.36 -4.70 -14.48
CA SER A 129 -16.28 -4.81 -15.94
C SER A 129 -16.30 -6.25 -16.45
N GLY A 130 -16.39 -7.24 -15.56
CA GLY A 130 -16.30 -8.67 -15.90
C GLY A 130 -14.87 -9.12 -16.18
N ARG A 131 -13.87 -8.35 -15.74
CA ARG A 131 -12.44 -8.68 -15.90
C ARG A 131 -11.93 -9.41 -14.66
N ALA A 132 -11.28 -10.54 -14.87
CA ALA A 132 -10.61 -11.28 -13.80
C ALA A 132 -9.45 -10.45 -13.19
N VAL A 133 -9.41 -10.37 -11.87
CA VAL A 133 -8.41 -9.61 -11.10
C VAL A 133 -7.60 -10.47 -10.12
N TRP A 134 -8.05 -11.68 -9.81
CA TRP A 134 -7.34 -12.68 -9.01
C TRP A 134 -7.86 -14.09 -9.30
N ASP A 135 -7.02 -15.13 -9.19
CA ASP A 135 -7.43 -16.53 -9.38
C ASP A 135 -6.64 -17.54 -8.51
N THR A 136 -7.25 -18.71 -8.25
CA THR A 136 -6.62 -19.82 -7.50
C THR A 136 -5.61 -20.65 -8.29
N ARG A 137 -5.55 -20.49 -9.61
CA ARG A 137 -4.76 -21.30 -10.56
C ARG A 137 -5.07 -22.80 -10.49
N THR A 138 -6.34 -23.16 -10.27
CA THR A 138 -6.83 -24.55 -10.21
C THR A 138 -7.52 -25.02 -11.48
N GLN A 139 -7.43 -24.24 -12.56
CA GLN A 139 -7.85 -24.59 -13.92
C GLN A 139 -7.44 -26.02 -14.30
N GLY A 140 -8.41 -26.83 -14.71
CA GLY A 140 -8.24 -28.23 -15.11
C GLY A 140 -8.08 -29.26 -13.97
N VAL A 141 -8.04 -28.84 -12.70
CA VAL A 141 -7.88 -29.74 -11.54
C VAL A 141 -8.88 -29.51 -10.40
N GLY A 142 -9.46 -28.31 -10.28
CA GLY A 142 -10.55 -28.03 -9.33
C GLY A 142 -11.93 -28.46 -9.85
N SER A 143 -12.89 -28.57 -8.95
CA SER A 143 -14.28 -28.97 -9.22
C SER A 143 -15.30 -28.26 -8.33
N TYR A 144 -14.96 -27.96 -7.09
CA TYR A 144 -15.78 -27.14 -6.18
C TYR A 144 -14.89 -26.43 -5.16
N LEU A 145 -15.40 -25.36 -4.55
CA LEU A 145 -14.74 -24.61 -3.48
C LEU A 145 -15.61 -24.65 -2.23
N GLN A 146 -15.03 -24.90 -1.05
CA GLN A 146 -15.75 -24.98 0.22
C GLN A 146 -15.10 -24.11 1.29
N MET A 147 -15.93 -23.38 2.05
CA MET A 147 -15.56 -22.77 3.33
C MET A 147 -15.77 -23.81 4.44
N GLN A 148 -14.67 -24.31 5.01
CA GLN A 148 -14.69 -25.43 5.95
C GLN A 148 -15.08 -25.00 7.36
N SER A 149 -15.55 -25.96 8.18
CA SER A 149 -15.98 -25.71 9.55
C SER A 149 -14.85 -25.36 10.52
N ASP A 150 -13.59 -25.61 10.14
CA ASP A 150 -12.40 -25.17 10.86
C ASP A 150 -11.95 -23.74 10.49
N GLY A 151 -12.59 -23.09 9.51
CA GLY A 151 -12.24 -21.75 9.01
C GLY A 151 -11.33 -21.71 7.78
N ASN A 152 -10.97 -22.86 7.20
CA ASN A 152 -10.17 -22.94 5.98
C ASN A 152 -11.02 -22.77 4.71
N LEU A 153 -10.55 -22.04 3.70
CA LEU A 153 -11.19 -21.98 2.37
C LEU A 153 -10.38 -22.83 1.40
N VAL A 154 -11.03 -23.80 0.74
CA VAL A 154 -10.34 -24.87 -0.01
C VAL A 154 -11.01 -25.14 -1.35
N VAL A 155 -10.23 -25.23 -2.43
CA VAL A 155 -10.68 -25.80 -3.71
C VAL A 155 -10.35 -27.28 -3.73
N TYR A 156 -11.33 -28.08 -4.13
CA TYR A 156 -11.26 -29.53 -4.22
C TYR A 156 -11.39 -30.03 -5.66
N SER A 157 -10.71 -31.12 -5.98
CA SER A 157 -10.91 -31.90 -7.21
C SER A 157 -12.21 -32.72 -7.16
N ALA A 158 -12.61 -33.29 -8.30
CA ALA A 158 -13.84 -34.08 -8.40
C ALA A 158 -13.84 -35.38 -7.56
N ASP A 159 -12.64 -35.91 -7.28
CA ASP A 159 -12.39 -37.05 -6.38
C ASP A 159 -12.20 -36.65 -4.89
N GLY A 160 -12.29 -35.35 -4.58
CA GLY A 160 -12.27 -34.83 -3.21
C GLY A 160 -10.87 -34.57 -2.64
N ALA A 161 -9.83 -34.49 -3.47
CA ALA A 161 -8.49 -34.07 -3.04
C ALA A 161 -8.37 -32.53 -3.01
N PRO A 162 -7.76 -31.93 -1.98
CA PRO A 162 -7.58 -30.48 -1.92
C PRO A 162 -6.48 -30.03 -2.89
N VAL A 163 -6.82 -29.14 -3.83
CA VAL A 163 -5.91 -28.61 -4.86
C VAL A 163 -5.45 -27.16 -4.59
N TRP A 164 -6.19 -26.38 -3.80
CA TRP A 164 -5.79 -25.06 -3.30
C TRP A 164 -6.36 -24.82 -1.91
N SER A 165 -5.69 -24.03 -1.05
CA SER A 165 -6.18 -23.67 0.28
C SER A 165 -5.62 -22.32 0.77
N SER A 166 -6.47 -21.54 1.46
CA SER A 166 -6.10 -20.29 2.14
C SER A 166 -5.15 -20.48 3.33
N ARG A 167 -5.09 -21.70 3.90
CA ARG A 167 -4.33 -22.05 5.12
C ARG A 167 -4.78 -21.27 6.36
N THR A 168 -6.09 -21.15 6.52
CA THR A 168 -6.75 -20.55 7.69
C THR A 168 -7.36 -21.60 8.62
N GLU A 169 -6.83 -22.83 8.62
CA GLU A 169 -7.33 -23.90 9.49
C GLU A 169 -7.21 -23.53 10.99
N GLY A 170 -8.30 -23.70 11.74
CA GLY A 170 -8.41 -23.33 13.15
C GLY A 170 -9.06 -21.98 13.42
N THR A 171 -9.39 -21.16 12.40
CA THR A 171 -10.25 -19.97 12.57
C THR A 171 -11.73 -20.34 12.59
N ILE A 172 -12.14 -21.19 13.55
CA ILE A 172 -13.50 -21.73 13.68
C ILE A 172 -14.54 -20.59 13.70
N GLY A 173 -15.58 -20.71 12.87
CA GLY A 173 -16.63 -19.70 12.73
C GLY A 173 -16.23 -18.49 11.86
N ALA A 174 -15.11 -18.56 11.14
CA ALA A 174 -14.78 -17.59 10.10
C ALA A 174 -15.75 -17.66 8.90
N VAL A 175 -15.80 -16.57 8.15
CA VAL A 175 -16.61 -16.43 6.92
C VAL A 175 -15.74 -15.91 5.78
N ALA A 176 -15.93 -16.43 4.56
CA ALA A 176 -15.32 -15.88 3.36
C ALA A 176 -16.28 -14.85 2.75
N LEU A 177 -15.82 -13.62 2.57
CA LEU A 177 -16.62 -12.45 2.18
C LEU A 177 -15.98 -11.78 0.96
N ILE A 178 -16.74 -11.56 -0.11
CA ILE A 178 -16.31 -10.67 -1.21
C ILE A 178 -16.69 -9.23 -0.87
N GLN A 179 -15.69 -8.35 -0.82
CA GLN A 179 -15.87 -6.94 -0.45
C GLN A 179 -16.12 -6.06 -1.69
N ASP A 180 -16.77 -4.92 -1.45
CA ASP A 180 -17.09 -3.88 -2.45
C ASP A 180 -15.84 -3.23 -3.08
N ASP A 181 -14.64 -3.52 -2.57
CA ASP A 181 -13.34 -3.11 -3.12
C ASP A 181 -12.68 -4.18 -4.02
N GLY A 182 -13.38 -5.28 -4.29
CA GLY A 182 -12.92 -6.36 -5.18
C GLY A 182 -12.03 -7.40 -4.50
N ARG A 183 -12.05 -7.49 -3.17
CA ARG A 183 -11.21 -8.44 -2.42
C ARG A 183 -12.03 -9.51 -1.73
N LEU A 184 -11.68 -10.77 -1.97
CA LEU A 184 -12.11 -11.89 -1.13
C LEU A 184 -11.27 -11.87 0.15
N VAL A 185 -11.94 -11.81 1.30
CA VAL A 185 -11.33 -11.87 2.64
C VAL A 185 -11.95 -12.99 3.46
N ILE A 186 -11.14 -13.66 4.28
CA ILE A 186 -11.63 -14.54 5.33
C ILE A 186 -11.62 -13.75 6.63
N LEU A 187 -12.78 -13.50 7.22
CA LEU A 187 -12.94 -12.79 8.49
C LEU A 187 -13.16 -13.79 9.62
N ARG A 188 -12.43 -13.64 10.72
CA ARG A 188 -12.68 -14.34 11.99
C ARG A 188 -13.97 -13.81 12.63
N SER A 189 -14.46 -14.50 13.66
CA SER A 189 -15.66 -14.13 14.42
C SER A 189 -15.58 -12.79 15.18
N ASP A 190 -14.38 -12.20 15.32
CA ASP A 190 -14.15 -10.85 15.84
C ASP A 190 -14.04 -9.77 14.74
N SER A 191 -14.39 -10.13 13.50
CA SER A 191 -14.25 -9.32 12.27
C SER A 191 -12.81 -9.00 11.86
N SER A 192 -11.79 -9.60 12.48
CA SER A 192 -10.39 -9.47 12.01
C SER A 192 -10.12 -10.34 10.79
N THR A 193 -9.33 -9.84 9.84
CA THR A 193 -8.95 -10.61 8.64
C THR A 193 -7.95 -11.71 8.98
N ALA A 194 -8.26 -12.96 8.60
CA ALA A 194 -7.37 -14.11 8.65
C ALA A 194 -6.59 -14.29 7.34
N TRP A 195 -7.21 -13.98 6.20
CA TRP A 195 -6.60 -14.07 4.87
C TRP A 195 -7.27 -13.08 3.89
N SER A 196 -6.55 -12.67 2.85
CA SER A 196 -7.06 -11.84 1.74
C SER A 196 -6.41 -12.21 0.41
N SER A 197 -7.17 -12.10 -0.67
CA SER A 197 -6.75 -12.31 -2.07
C SER A 197 -5.62 -11.39 -2.54
N GLU A 198 -5.36 -10.25 -1.89
CA GLU A 198 -4.21 -9.37 -2.22
C GLU A 198 -2.82 -10.00 -1.96
N ILE A 199 -2.74 -11.17 -1.31
CA ILE A 199 -1.47 -11.75 -0.83
C ILE A 199 -1.27 -13.15 -1.42
N GLU A 200 -0.47 -13.26 -2.49
CA GLU A 200 -0.27 -14.52 -3.24
C GLU A 200 0.44 -15.66 -2.48
N GLN A 201 1.02 -15.42 -1.30
CA GLN A 201 1.52 -16.50 -0.43
C GLN A 201 1.11 -16.26 1.05
N PRO A 202 0.29 -17.14 1.65
CA PRO A 202 -0.21 -16.93 3.01
C PRO A 202 0.80 -17.35 4.08
N ALA A 203 1.22 -16.37 4.88
CA ALA A 203 1.89 -16.58 6.17
C ALA A 203 1.60 -15.47 7.20
N ILE A 204 0.35 -14.95 7.23
CA ILE A 204 -0.17 -14.24 8.42
C ILE A 204 -0.65 -15.29 9.43
N GLN A 205 0.25 -16.20 9.81
CA GLN A 205 0.13 -16.90 11.07
C GLN A 205 0.69 -15.95 12.13
N ASP A 206 -0.21 -15.18 12.73
CA ASP A 206 0.05 -14.51 14.00
C ASP A 206 0.27 -15.55 15.11
N ALA A 207 -0.38 -16.71 15.00
CA ALA A 207 -0.33 -17.81 15.97
C ALA A 207 0.45 -19.06 15.51
N LEU A 208 1.30 -19.59 16.38
CA LEU A 208 1.85 -20.96 16.30
C LEU A 208 1.11 -21.86 17.30
N THR A 209 0.43 -22.90 16.82
CA THR A 209 -0.38 -23.82 17.62
C THR A 209 0.39 -25.09 18.03
N GLY A 210 -0.04 -25.73 19.13
CA GLY A 210 0.56 -26.97 19.63
C GLY A 210 0.64 -28.07 18.57
N GLY A 211 1.83 -28.62 18.36
CA GLY A 211 2.15 -29.59 17.30
C GLY A 211 2.77 -28.97 16.03
N ARG A 212 2.89 -27.63 15.95
CA ARG A 212 3.56 -26.93 14.83
C ARG A 212 4.94 -26.40 15.22
N SER A 213 5.79 -26.18 14.22
CA SER A 213 7.16 -25.70 14.36
C SER A 213 7.47 -24.55 13.41
N LEU A 214 8.35 -23.64 13.82
CA LEU A 214 9.08 -22.73 12.93
C LEU A 214 10.52 -23.23 12.76
N SER A 215 10.94 -23.34 11.51
CA SER A 215 12.32 -23.62 11.10
C SER A 215 13.08 -22.33 10.86
N THR A 216 14.41 -22.44 10.73
CA THR A 216 15.28 -21.34 10.28
C THR A 216 14.72 -20.66 9.02
N GLY A 217 14.58 -19.34 9.05
CA GLY A 217 14.01 -18.51 7.99
C GLY A 217 12.50 -18.24 8.09
N GLN A 218 11.77 -18.92 9.00
CA GLN A 218 10.32 -18.76 9.17
C GLN A 218 9.98 -17.78 10.31
N GLN A 219 8.77 -17.21 10.26
CA GLN A 219 8.31 -16.20 11.22
C GLN A 219 6.80 -16.30 11.51
N LEU A 220 6.39 -15.78 12.67
CA LEU A 220 5.02 -15.29 12.90
C LEU A 220 4.95 -13.81 12.54
N THR A 221 3.80 -13.34 12.08
CA THR A 221 3.56 -11.92 11.72
C THR A 221 2.25 -11.45 12.36
N SER A 222 2.25 -10.29 13.03
CA SER A 222 1.05 -9.71 13.63
C SER A 222 0.00 -9.36 12.58
N SER A 223 -1.28 -9.24 12.97
CA SER A 223 -2.39 -9.05 12.01
C SER A 223 -2.39 -7.67 11.34
N ASP A 224 -1.66 -6.70 11.89
CA ASP A 224 -1.37 -5.40 11.26
C ASP A 224 -0.06 -5.39 10.42
N GLY A 225 0.68 -6.51 10.37
CA GLY A 225 1.95 -6.65 9.66
C GLY A 225 3.14 -5.90 10.28
N ARG A 226 2.97 -5.18 11.40
CA ARG A 226 4.01 -4.30 11.98
C ARG A 226 5.04 -5.04 12.84
N SER A 227 4.61 -6.12 13.49
CA SER A 227 5.42 -6.93 14.38
C SER A 227 5.60 -8.34 13.84
N ARG A 228 6.76 -8.94 14.10
CA ARG A 228 7.06 -10.32 13.67
C ARG A 228 7.99 -11.03 14.63
N ALA A 229 7.82 -12.33 14.81
CA ALA A 229 8.70 -13.17 15.59
C ALA A 229 9.38 -14.19 14.66
N ALA A 230 10.65 -13.98 14.33
CA ALA A 230 11.36 -14.69 13.28
C ALA A 230 12.52 -15.52 13.83
N LEU A 231 12.68 -16.76 13.34
CA LEU A 231 13.81 -17.64 13.67
C LEU A 231 14.88 -17.51 12.57
N GLN A 232 16.03 -16.95 12.91
CA GLN A 232 17.01 -16.45 11.95
C GLN A 232 18.04 -17.48 11.50
N GLY A 233 18.76 -17.15 10.42
CA GLY A 233 19.84 -17.98 9.86
C GLY A 233 21.02 -18.25 10.80
N ASP A 234 21.25 -17.35 11.77
CA ASP A 234 22.24 -17.52 12.84
C ASP A 234 21.73 -18.41 13.99
N GLY A 235 20.47 -18.82 13.95
CA GLY A 235 19.78 -19.63 14.95
C GLY A 235 19.00 -18.86 16.02
N ASN A 236 19.00 -17.52 16.01
CA ASN A 236 18.33 -16.72 17.05
C ASN A 236 16.84 -16.48 16.73
N PHE A 237 15.97 -16.68 17.71
CA PHE A 237 14.57 -16.27 17.63
C PHE A 237 14.41 -14.84 18.15
N VAL A 238 13.89 -13.94 17.31
CA VAL A 238 13.87 -12.49 17.55
C VAL A 238 12.49 -11.91 17.26
N VAL A 239 11.96 -11.13 18.21
CA VAL A 239 10.76 -10.32 18.05
C VAL A 239 11.16 -8.93 17.54
N TYR A 240 10.53 -8.52 16.44
CA TYR A 240 10.65 -7.22 15.81
C TYR A 240 9.33 -6.46 15.90
N THR A 241 9.42 -5.13 16.04
CA THR A 241 8.30 -4.20 15.84
C THR A 241 8.82 -3.01 15.04
N ASP A 242 8.20 -2.73 13.90
CA ASP A 242 8.66 -1.77 12.89
C ASP A 242 10.12 -2.03 12.48
N GLY A 243 10.44 -3.30 12.18
CA GLY A 243 11.79 -3.72 11.77
C GLY A 243 12.89 -3.62 12.85
N VAL A 244 12.63 -3.00 14.01
CA VAL A 244 13.58 -2.91 15.14
C VAL A 244 13.42 -4.11 16.07
N ALA A 245 14.51 -4.80 16.39
CA ALA A 245 14.50 -5.91 17.33
C ALA A 245 14.18 -5.42 18.75
N ARG A 246 13.15 -6.01 19.39
CA ARG A 246 12.65 -5.61 20.72
C ARG A 246 12.94 -6.63 21.81
N TRP A 247 12.94 -7.91 21.45
CA TRP A 247 13.25 -9.03 22.33
C TRP A 247 13.96 -10.12 21.51
N ASN A 248 14.86 -10.88 22.11
CA ASN A 248 15.42 -12.08 21.48
C ASN A 248 15.73 -13.19 22.48
N SER A 249 15.78 -14.41 21.98
CA SER A 249 16.00 -15.64 22.75
C SER A 249 17.42 -15.83 23.27
N LEU A 250 18.40 -15.06 22.75
CA LEU A 250 19.85 -15.27 22.93
C LEU A 250 20.31 -16.70 22.56
N THR A 251 19.57 -17.38 21.68
CA THR A 251 19.98 -18.66 21.10
C THR A 251 20.77 -18.43 19.81
N PHE A 252 21.76 -19.30 19.56
CA PHE A 252 22.66 -19.19 18.41
C PHE A 252 23.04 -20.58 17.90
N GLY A 253 23.50 -20.66 16.65
CA GLY A 253 23.93 -21.86 15.96
C GLY A 253 22.96 -22.27 14.83
N PRO A 254 23.46 -22.65 13.64
CA PRO A 254 22.62 -22.96 12.49
C PRO A 254 21.77 -24.22 12.71
N GLY A 255 20.60 -24.27 12.06
CA GLY A 255 19.69 -25.41 12.14
C GLY A 255 18.88 -25.49 13.43
N ASN A 256 18.73 -24.37 14.15
CA ASN A 256 17.76 -24.29 15.25
C ASN A 256 16.31 -24.36 14.72
N ARG A 257 15.41 -24.92 15.53
CA ARG A 257 13.96 -25.02 15.28
C ARG A 257 13.18 -24.65 16.54
N LEU A 258 12.12 -23.84 16.41
CA LEU A 258 11.18 -23.54 17.50
C LEU A 258 9.96 -24.47 17.37
N ASP A 259 9.67 -25.26 18.39
CA ASP A 259 8.48 -26.11 18.46
C ASP A 259 7.49 -25.53 19.47
N MET A 260 6.24 -25.31 19.05
CA MET A 260 5.12 -25.19 19.98
C MET A 260 4.63 -26.62 20.28
N GLN A 261 5.01 -27.16 21.43
CA GLN A 261 4.76 -28.57 21.76
C GLN A 261 3.29 -28.80 22.15
N SER A 262 2.83 -30.05 22.01
CA SER A 262 1.44 -30.46 22.32
C SER A 262 1.09 -30.34 23.80
N ASP A 263 2.10 -30.30 24.68
CA ASP A 263 1.94 -30.05 26.12
C ASP A 263 1.79 -28.55 26.47
N GLY A 264 1.90 -27.66 25.49
CA GLY A 264 1.82 -26.20 25.66
C GLY A 264 3.14 -25.47 25.88
N ASN A 265 4.30 -26.15 25.81
CA ASN A 265 5.61 -25.52 25.94
C ASN A 265 6.16 -25.07 24.57
N ALA A 266 6.65 -23.83 24.44
CA ALA A 266 7.37 -23.39 23.24
C ALA A 266 8.87 -23.51 23.48
N VAL A 267 9.58 -24.29 22.66
CA VAL A 267 10.98 -24.70 22.90
C VAL A 267 11.83 -24.56 21.64
N ILE A 268 13.00 -23.91 21.76
CA ILE A 268 13.99 -23.88 20.68
C ILE A 268 14.96 -25.05 20.88
N TYR A 269 15.00 -25.95 19.91
CA TYR A 269 15.98 -27.02 19.82
C TYR A 269 17.15 -26.65 18.91
N GLY A 270 18.35 -27.14 19.25
CA GLY A 270 19.49 -27.16 18.34
C GLY A 270 19.55 -28.43 17.50
N SER A 271 20.45 -28.46 16.52
CA SER A 271 20.67 -29.57 15.57
C SER A 271 20.98 -30.93 16.20
N ALA A 272 21.40 -30.98 17.47
CA ALA A 272 21.62 -32.21 18.25
C ALA A 272 20.45 -32.54 19.21
N ALA A 273 19.23 -32.05 18.93
CA ALA A 273 18.02 -32.20 19.75
C ALA A 273 18.09 -31.67 21.21
N GLY A 274 19.20 -31.04 21.61
CA GLY A 274 19.29 -30.33 22.89
C GLY A 274 18.44 -29.05 22.89
N ALA A 275 17.58 -28.89 23.90
CA ALA A 275 16.82 -27.66 24.12
C ALA A 275 17.76 -26.51 24.50
N ARG A 276 17.68 -25.38 23.77
CA ARG A 276 18.46 -24.16 24.00
C ARG A 276 17.71 -23.10 24.80
N TRP A 277 16.38 -23.06 24.66
CA TRP A 277 15.50 -22.08 25.29
C TRP A 277 14.07 -22.63 25.36
N ALA A 278 13.29 -22.23 26.37
CA ALA A 278 11.88 -22.61 26.51
C ALA A 278 11.06 -21.51 27.20
N THR A 279 9.76 -21.44 26.92
CA THR A 279 8.80 -20.59 27.67
C THR A 279 8.48 -21.14 29.06
N ASN A 280 8.72 -22.43 29.30
CA ASN A 280 8.37 -23.16 30.52
C ASN A 280 6.86 -23.19 30.80
N THR A 281 6.06 -23.35 29.73
CA THR A 281 4.58 -23.36 29.77
C THR A 281 3.98 -24.77 29.60
N SER A 282 4.80 -25.80 29.77
CA SER A 282 4.42 -27.22 29.80
C SER A 282 3.26 -27.54 30.73
N GLY A 283 2.41 -28.50 30.35
CA GLY A 283 1.21 -28.88 31.11
C GLY A 283 -0.03 -28.04 30.80
N ASN A 284 -0.01 -27.26 29.71
CA ASN A 284 -1.12 -26.47 29.19
C ASN A 284 -1.48 -26.90 27.75
N PRO A 285 -1.98 -28.13 27.54
CA PRO A 285 -2.30 -28.63 26.20
C PRO A 285 -3.32 -27.73 25.48
N GLY A 286 -3.17 -27.62 24.16
CA GLY A 286 -3.96 -26.69 23.34
C GLY A 286 -3.56 -25.21 23.49
N ALA A 287 -2.45 -24.89 24.16
CA ALA A 287 -1.87 -23.56 24.13
C ALA A 287 -1.35 -23.18 22.73
N ARG A 288 -1.22 -21.88 22.48
CA ARG A 288 -0.67 -21.29 21.25
C ARG A 288 0.21 -20.08 21.57
N MET A 289 1.30 -19.91 20.85
CA MET A 289 2.09 -18.68 20.83
C MET A 289 1.47 -17.70 19.82
N VAL A 290 1.36 -16.41 20.14
CA VAL A 290 0.72 -15.37 19.29
C VAL A 290 1.56 -14.10 19.25
N MET A 291 1.85 -13.59 18.05
CA MET A 291 2.54 -12.32 17.79
C MET A 291 1.52 -11.19 17.70
N GLN A 292 1.45 -10.34 18.72
CA GLN A 292 0.42 -9.29 18.84
C GLN A 292 0.84 -7.96 18.19
N ASN A 293 -0.14 -7.15 17.80
CA ASN A 293 0.06 -5.87 17.11
C ASN A 293 0.79 -4.83 17.97
N ASP A 294 0.71 -4.94 19.31
CA ASP A 294 1.44 -4.10 20.26
C ASP A 294 2.96 -4.42 20.34
N GLY A 295 3.41 -5.46 19.65
CA GLY A 295 4.79 -5.95 19.66
C GLY A 295 5.08 -7.05 20.68
N ASN A 296 4.09 -7.49 21.47
CA ASN A 296 4.28 -8.56 22.43
C ASN A 296 4.03 -9.94 21.80
N LEU A 297 5.00 -10.85 21.93
CA LEU A 297 4.82 -12.27 21.65
C LEU A 297 4.36 -12.98 22.92
N VAL A 298 3.21 -13.65 22.89
CA VAL A 298 2.54 -14.20 24.09
C VAL A 298 2.11 -15.65 23.86
N VAL A 299 2.39 -16.54 24.81
CA VAL A 299 1.80 -17.88 24.85
C VAL A 299 0.50 -17.82 25.64
N TYR A 300 -0.61 -18.17 25.00
CA TYR A 300 -1.94 -18.27 25.57
C TYR A 300 -2.32 -19.73 25.79
N ALA A 301 -2.92 -20.04 26.94
CA ALA A 301 -3.63 -21.29 27.17
C ALA A 301 -4.83 -21.43 26.21
N ALA A 302 -5.37 -22.65 26.07
CA ALA A 302 -6.61 -22.89 25.32
C ALA A 302 -7.78 -21.99 25.80
N SER A 303 -7.82 -21.64 27.09
CA SER A 303 -8.81 -20.74 27.70
C SER A 303 -8.57 -19.24 27.46
N GLY A 304 -7.57 -18.85 26.66
CA GLY A 304 -7.22 -17.44 26.42
C GLY A 304 -6.49 -16.75 27.58
N ARG A 305 -6.16 -17.45 28.67
CA ARG A 305 -5.30 -16.93 29.74
C ARG A 305 -3.83 -16.87 29.26
N PRO A 306 -3.11 -15.74 29.38
CA PRO A 306 -1.68 -15.69 29.09
C PRO A 306 -0.88 -16.55 30.09
N LEU A 307 0.13 -17.24 29.58
CA LEU A 307 1.03 -18.14 30.33
C LEU A 307 2.47 -17.63 30.34
N TRP A 308 2.92 -17.06 29.21
CA TRP A 308 4.23 -16.44 29.04
C TRP A 308 4.11 -15.25 28.09
N ALA A 309 4.92 -14.22 28.27
CA ALA A 309 4.99 -13.08 27.39
C ALA A 309 6.44 -12.59 27.24
N SER A 310 6.80 -12.15 26.03
CA SER A 310 8.12 -11.59 25.72
C SER A 310 8.41 -10.28 26.47
N ASN A 311 7.36 -9.52 26.80
CA ASN A 311 7.43 -8.27 27.57
C ASN A 311 8.53 -7.31 27.10
N PRO A 312 8.59 -6.96 25.80
CA PRO A 312 9.49 -5.90 25.34
C PRO A 312 9.15 -4.58 26.04
N ALA A 313 10.11 -3.66 26.10
CA ALA A 313 9.78 -2.28 26.38
C ALA A 313 8.72 -1.79 25.38
N PRO A 314 7.64 -1.11 25.82
CA PRO A 314 6.54 -0.69 24.94
C PRO A 314 7.06 -0.03 23.66
N ALA A 315 6.36 -0.26 22.53
CA ALA A 315 6.64 0.51 21.33
C ALA A 315 6.60 2.01 21.69
N PRO A 316 7.68 2.80 21.40
CA PRO A 316 7.54 4.24 21.45
C PRO A 316 6.41 4.57 20.49
N ALA A 317 5.38 5.27 20.98
CA ALA A 317 4.14 5.43 20.24
C ALA A 317 4.42 6.18 18.94
N THR A 318 4.50 5.44 17.83
CA THR A 318 4.61 5.94 16.47
C THR A 318 3.25 6.49 16.06
N THR A 319 2.89 7.62 16.65
CA THR A 319 1.73 8.41 16.24
C THR A 319 1.95 8.91 14.81
N ASP A 320 0.99 9.68 14.34
CA ASP A 320 1.12 10.52 13.16
C ASP A 320 2.20 11.61 13.33
N VAL A 321 2.72 11.90 14.53
CA VAL A 321 3.52 13.11 14.82
C VAL A 321 4.95 12.83 15.31
N LEU A 322 5.96 13.34 14.59
CA LEU A 322 7.33 13.51 15.09
C LEU A 322 7.55 14.96 15.55
N VAL A 323 7.72 15.15 16.85
CA VAL A 323 7.95 16.48 17.47
C VAL A 323 9.42 16.91 17.43
N GLY A 324 9.68 18.22 17.43
CA GLY A 324 11.02 18.78 17.52
C GLY A 324 11.79 18.31 18.77
N GLY A 325 12.95 17.69 18.56
CA GLY A 325 13.77 17.02 19.57
C GLY A 325 13.87 15.50 19.39
N SER A 326 13.07 14.89 18.51
CA SER A 326 13.00 13.43 18.31
C SER A 326 13.59 12.96 16.98
N ASP A 327 14.06 11.70 16.92
CA ASP A 327 14.50 11.03 15.68
C ASP A 327 13.80 9.69 15.41
N LEU A 328 13.58 9.39 14.12
CA LEU A 328 13.32 8.04 13.59
C LEU A 328 14.63 7.43 13.11
N ARG A 329 14.92 6.19 13.49
CA ARG A 329 16.08 5.39 13.06
C ARG A 329 15.67 4.31 12.07
N ARG A 330 16.64 3.74 11.33
CA ARG A 330 16.41 2.59 10.43
C ARG A 330 15.44 1.56 11.02
N GLY A 331 14.37 1.28 10.27
CA GLY A 331 13.20 0.47 10.65
C GLY A 331 11.98 1.30 11.07
N GLN A 332 12.17 2.37 11.85
CA GLN A 332 11.10 3.11 12.52
C GLN A 332 10.29 3.97 11.55
N GLN A 333 9.02 4.21 11.90
CA GLN A 333 8.07 4.96 11.08
C GLN A 333 7.18 5.90 11.89
N LEU A 334 6.59 6.90 11.24
CA LEU A 334 5.28 7.46 11.61
C LEU A 334 4.18 6.70 10.86
N THR A 335 2.99 6.62 11.45
CA THR A 335 1.81 6.01 10.83
C THR A 335 0.64 6.98 10.94
N SER A 336 -0.14 7.15 9.87
CA SER A 336 -1.33 8.01 9.90
C SER A 336 -2.39 7.46 10.86
N SER A 337 -3.29 8.33 11.32
CA SER A 337 -4.29 7.97 12.36
C SER A 337 -5.31 6.91 11.92
N ASP A 338 -5.45 6.68 10.61
CA ASP A 338 -6.25 5.62 9.99
C ASP A 338 -5.43 4.39 9.55
N GLY A 339 -4.10 4.38 9.75
CA GLY A 339 -3.21 3.30 9.34
C GLY A 339 -2.90 3.21 7.84
N ALA A 340 -3.57 4.01 6.99
CA ALA A 340 -3.50 3.87 5.52
C ALA A 340 -2.18 4.39 4.90
N SER A 341 -1.43 5.20 5.65
CA SER A 341 -0.22 5.90 5.21
C SER A 341 0.88 5.83 6.29
N ARG A 342 2.16 5.81 5.88
CA ARG A 342 3.31 5.72 6.80
C ARG A 342 4.55 6.42 6.24
N ALA A 343 5.34 7.05 7.10
CA ALA A 343 6.63 7.64 6.74
C ALA A 343 7.74 6.86 7.45
N VAL A 344 8.51 6.07 6.70
CA VAL A 344 9.45 5.07 7.22
C VAL A 344 10.89 5.55 6.99
N MET A 345 11.71 5.54 8.04
CA MET A 345 13.18 5.53 7.93
C MET A 345 13.60 4.09 7.61
N GLN A 346 13.77 3.76 6.34
CA GLN A 346 13.95 2.40 5.84
C GLN A 346 15.30 1.78 6.26
N GLY A 347 15.39 0.45 6.22
CA GLY A 347 16.60 -0.30 6.61
C GLY A 347 17.80 -0.09 5.67
N ASP A 348 17.54 0.30 4.41
CA ASP A 348 18.56 0.68 3.42
C ASP A 348 19.14 2.08 3.67
N GLY A 349 18.56 2.86 4.58
CA GLY A 349 18.99 4.21 4.93
C GLY A 349 18.19 5.35 4.27
N ASN A 350 17.21 5.06 3.42
CA ASN A 350 16.34 6.10 2.86
C ASN A 350 15.15 6.43 3.76
N VAL A 351 14.62 7.65 3.70
CA VAL A 351 13.25 7.93 4.19
C VAL A 351 12.27 7.81 3.04
N ALA A 352 11.19 7.04 3.20
CA ALA A 352 10.12 6.93 2.23
C ALA A 352 8.73 7.11 2.86
N VAL A 353 7.86 7.85 2.16
CA VAL A 353 6.43 7.91 2.46
C VAL A 353 5.72 6.84 1.62
N TYR A 354 4.89 6.04 2.27
CA TYR A 354 3.97 5.10 1.64
C TYR A 354 2.53 5.52 1.91
N SER A 355 1.63 5.26 0.96
CA SER A 355 0.18 5.34 1.16
C SER A 355 -0.49 4.32 0.24
N ARG A 356 -1.52 3.61 0.73
CA ARG A 356 -2.24 2.57 -0.03
C ARG A 356 -1.30 1.53 -0.66
N GLY A 357 -0.36 1.03 0.15
CA GLY A 357 0.66 0.04 -0.26
C GLY A 357 1.85 0.62 -1.05
N GLY A 358 1.61 1.56 -1.97
CA GLY A 358 2.64 2.15 -2.83
C GLY A 358 3.57 3.15 -2.14
N VAL A 359 4.78 3.33 -2.67
CA VAL A 359 5.68 4.44 -2.33
C VAL A 359 5.14 5.72 -2.99
N ARG A 360 5.03 6.80 -2.23
CA ARG A 360 4.57 8.12 -2.68
C ARG A 360 5.72 9.12 -2.85
N TRP A 361 6.75 9.02 -2.00
CA TRP A 361 7.94 9.89 -2.03
C TRP A 361 9.12 9.20 -1.34
N GLY A 362 10.34 9.61 -1.69
CA GLY A 362 11.56 9.23 -0.99
C GLY A 362 12.60 10.34 -0.99
N ALA A 363 13.42 10.40 0.06
CA ALA A 363 14.42 11.44 0.24
C ALA A 363 15.70 11.25 -0.60
N GLY A 364 15.90 10.07 -1.21
CA GLY A 364 17.09 9.74 -2.02
C GLY A 364 18.35 9.47 -1.18
N THR A 365 18.19 8.92 0.03
CA THR A 365 19.28 8.77 1.04
C THR A 365 19.74 7.31 1.24
N GLN A 366 19.44 6.44 0.28
CA GLN A 366 19.83 5.02 0.26
C GLN A 366 21.33 4.81 0.48
N GLY A 367 21.68 3.72 1.14
CA GLY A 367 23.05 3.33 1.50
C GLY A 367 23.58 4.05 2.74
N GLU A 368 23.43 5.37 2.81
CA GLU A 368 24.13 6.21 3.80
C GLU A 368 23.30 6.62 5.02
N GLY A 369 22.01 6.93 4.88
CA GLY A 369 21.21 7.50 5.97
C GLY A 369 21.02 6.56 7.18
N ASP A 370 21.06 7.08 8.39
CA ASP A 370 20.89 6.34 9.67
C ASP A 370 19.60 6.75 10.40
N ARG A 371 19.30 8.06 10.39
CA ARG A 371 18.12 8.62 11.06
C ARG A 371 17.58 9.89 10.41
N LEU A 372 16.27 10.09 10.55
CA LEU A 372 15.56 11.35 10.32
C LEU A 372 15.31 12.03 11.66
N ALA A 373 15.91 13.19 11.90
CA ALA A 373 15.69 13.98 13.11
C ALA A 373 14.78 15.19 12.82
N MET A 374 13.69 15.33 13.56
CA MET A 374 12.96 16.59 13.66
C MET A 374 13.67 17.43 14.72
N GLN A 375 14.40 18.46 14.31
CA GLN A 375 15.28 19.23 15.19
C GLN A 375 14.50 20.29 15.99
N SER A 376 15.03 20.68 17.14
CA SER A 376 14.38 21.63 18.07
C SER A 376 14.24 23.05 17.50
N ASP A 377 15.03 23.39 16.47
CA ASP A 377 14.96 24.64 15.71
C ASP A 377 13.87 24.63 14.62
N GLY A 378 13.17 23.50 14.43
CA GLY A 378 12.13 23.33 13.43
C GLY A 378 12.59 22.80 12.06
N ASN A 379 13.87 22.46 11.89
CA ASN A 379 14.35 21.80 10.67
C ASN A 379 14.15 20.27 10.76
N ALA A 380 13.83 19.58 9.66
CA ALA A 380 13.90 18.12 9.59
C ALA A 380 15.13 17.72 8.77
N VAL A 381 15.98 16.84 9.29
CA VAL A 381 17.28 16.50 8.67
C VAL A 381 17.53 15.00 8.72
N ILE A 382 17.92 14.43 7.58
CA ILE A 382 18.41 13.04 7.51
C ILE A 382 19.93 13.06 7.67
N TYR A 383 20.43 12.24 8.58
CA TYR A 383 21.84 12.11 8.91
C TYR A 383 22.36 10.72 8.53
N ALA A 384 23.57 10.66 7.97
CA ALA A 384 24.37 9.44 7.94
C ALA A 384 24.87 9.07 9.35
N GLY A 385 25.27 7.81 9.54
CA GLY A 385 25.74 7.29 10.84
C GLY A 385 27.00 7.99 11.41
N ASN A 386 27.73 8.74 10.59
CA ASN A 386 28.87 9.58 11.01
C ASN A 386 28.48 11.03 11.37
N GLY A 387 27.19 11.39 11.33
CA GLY A 387 26.70 12.74 11.61
C GLY A 387 26.71 13.71 10.43
N ARG A 388 27.08 13.28 9.21
CA ARG A 388 26.91 14.10 8.00
C ARG A 388 25.42 14.23 7.65
N ALA A 389 24.93 15.46 7.47
CA ALA A 389 23.60 15.70 6.91
C ALA A 389 23.57 15.31 5.43
N LEU A 390 22.51 14.60 5.01
CA LEU A 390 22.31 14.12 3.64
C LEU A 390 21.15 14.85 2.94
N TRP A 391 20.12 15.19 3.71
CA TRP A 391 18.92 15.89 3.24
C TRP A 391 18.37 16.77 4.37
N ALA A 392 17.77 17.90 4.03
CA ALA A 392 17.07 18.77 4.98
C ALA A 392 15.82 19.41 4.37
N SER A 393 14.78 19.65 5.18
CA SER A 393 13.53 20.30 4.77
C SER A 393 13.69 21.81 4.53
N GLY A 394 14.73 22.44 5.07
CA GLY A 394 14.97 23.89 4.99
C GLY A 394 14.09 24.71 5.94
N THR A 395 13.46 24.08 6.93
CA THR A 395 12.45 24.72 7.82
C THR A 395 13.01 25.24 9.14
N GLY A 396 14.35 25.30 9.29
CA GLY A 396 15.03 25.82 10.49
C GLY A 396 14.63 27.26 10.85
N GLY A 397 14.74 27.59 12.15
CA GLY A 397 14.24 28.85 12.72
C GLY A 397 12.76 28.84 13.12
N ASN A 398 12.05 27.73 12.92
CA ASN A 398 10.65 27.53 13.32
C ASN A 398 10.55 26.64 14.58
N GLY A 399 11.17 27.07 15.68
CA GLY A 399 11.19 26.32 16.94
C GLY A 399 9.78 25.89 17.41
N GLY A 400 9.66 24.64 17.86
CA GLY A 400 8.37 24.03 18.19
C GLY A 400 7.56 23.53 16.98
N ALA A 401 8.13 23.48 15.77
CA ALA A 401 7.54 22.77 14.65
C ALA A 401 7.51 21.24 14.89
N ARG A 402 6.61 20.56 14.15
CA ARG A 402 6.40 19.10 14.19
C ARG A 402 6.15 18.58 12.78
N MET A 403 6.63 17.38 12.48
CA MET A 403 6.32 16.64 11.26
C MET A 403 5.11 15.73 11.51
N VAL A 404 4.18 15.65 10.55
CA VAL A 404 2.92 14.91 10.68
C VAL A 404 2.68 14.04 9.44
N MET A 405 2.47 12.74 9.63
CA MET A 405 2.07 11.77 8.60
C MET A 405 0.54 11.74 8.51
N GLN A 406 -0.02 12.42 7.53
CA GLN A 406 -1.46 12.59 7.38
C GLN A 406 -2.13 11.41 6.67
N ASN A 407 -3.39 11.17 7.01
CA ASN A 407 -4.24 10.08 6.48
C ASN A 407 -4.31 10.08 4.94
N ASP A 408 -4.30 11.27 4.33
CA ASP A 408 -4.35 11.48 2.88
C ASP A 408 -3.08 11.05 2.12
N GLY A 409 -2.02 10.65 2.83
CA GLY A 409 -0.74 10.25 2.29
C GLY A 409 0.35 11.33 2.31
N ASN A 410 0.11 12.48 2.94
CA ASN A 410 1.05 13.60 2.96
C ASN A 410 1.87 13.72 4.26
N LEU A 411 3.19 13.89 4.15
CA LEU A 411 4.09 14.11 5.30
C LEU A 411 4.42 15.61 5.40
N VAL A 412 3.84 16.30 6.37
CA VAL A 412 3.86 17.77 6.46
C VAL A 412 4.54 18.26 7.74
N ILE A 413 5.48 19.20 7.61
CA ILE A 413 6.03 19.94 8.74
C ILE A 413 5.15 21.17 9.00
N TYR A 414 4.52 21.20 10.17
CA TYR A 414 3.74 22.33 10.66
C TYR A 414 4.53 23.13 11.71
N SER A 415 4.46 24.46 11.63
CA SER A 415 4.90 25.34 12.70
C SER A 415 4.12 25.10 14.00
N ALA A 416 4.62 25.65 15.11
CA ALA A 416 3.89 25.67 16.38
C ALA A 416 2.50 26.34 16.25
N SER A 417 2.34 27.28 15.29
CA SER A 417 1.07 27.96 14.98
C SER A 417 0.19 27.23 13.95
N GLY A 418 0.52 25.99 13.56
CA GLY A 418 -0.25 25.20 12.59
C GLY A 418 -0.12 25.64 11.13
N ARG A 419 0.80 26.53 10.78
CA ARG A 419 1.11 26.87 9.38
C ARG A 419 2.02 25.79 8.79
N ALA A 420 1.70 25.25 7.62
CA ALA A 420 2.61 24.36 6.90
C ALA A 420 3.91 25.11 6.51
N LEU A 421 5.05 24.42 6.65
CA LEU A 421 6.39 24.96 6.37
C LEU A 421 7.08 24.18 5.24
N TRP A 422 6.81 22.88 5.17
CA TRP A 422 7.28 21.96 4.14
C TRP A 422 6.30 20.79 4.07
N ALA A 423 6.18 20.16 2.90
CA ALA A 423 5.50 18.90 2.70
C ALA A 423 6.37 17.99 1.83
N SER A 424 6.15 16.68 1.87
CA SER A 424 6.76 15.73 0.92
C SER A 424 6.29 15.93 -0.53
N ASP A 425 5.38 16.88 -0.79
CA ASP A 425 4.68 17.14 -2.06
C ASP A 425 4.10 15.87 -2.72
N THR A 426 3.88 14.85 -1.89
CA THR A 426 2.92 13.78 -2.07
C THR A 426 1.54 14.42 -1.94
N PRO A 427 0.83 14.68 -3.04
CA PRO A 427 -0.50 15.26 -2.91
C PRO A 427 -1.38 14.29 -2.11
N PRO A 428 -2.48 14.80 -1.54
CA PRO A 428 -3.55 13.94 -1.05
C PRO A 428 -3.91 12.88 -2.10
N ALA A 429 -4.49 11.77 -1.66
CA ALA A 429 -5.50 11.10 -2.47
C ALA A 429 -6.86 11.78 -2.18
N PRO A 430 -7.23 12.88 -2.86
CA PRO A 430 -8.56 13.45 -2.68
C PRO A 430 -9.62 12.48 -3.23
N PRO A 431 -10.88 12.54 -2.78
CA PRO A 431 -11.98 12.09 -3.62
C PRO A 431 -11.91 12.92 -4.91
N ALA A 432 -11.66 12.26 -6.04
CA ALA A 432 -11.03 12.90 -7.19
C ALA A 432 -11.79 14.16 -7.68
N PRO A 433 -11.23 15.38 -7.50
CA PRO A 433 -11.61 16.48 -8.36
C PRO A 433 -11.06 16.12 -9.73
N VAL A 434 -11.96 15.74 -10.63
CA VAL A 434 -11.64 15.67 -12.05
C VAL A 434 -11.21 17.09 -12.44
N MET A 435 -9.90 17.33 -12.61
CA MET A 435 -9.49 18.39 -13.52
C MET A 435 -10.20 18.07 -14.83
N SER A 436 -10.86 19.06 -15.42
CA SER A 436 -11.61 18.81 -16.64
C SER A 436 -10.67 18.28 -17.73
N ASP A 437 -11.25 17.96 -18.88
CA ASP A 437 -10.54 17.81 -20.14
C ASP A 437 -9.37 18.80 -20.37
N THR A 438 -9.35 19.98 -19.75
CA THR A 438 -8.51 21.13 -20.13
C THR A 438 -7.40 21.49 -19.14
N LEU A 439 -6.14 21.46 -19.59
CA LEU A 439 -4.98 22.12 -18.98
C LEU A 439 -4.77 23.51 -19.60
N TYR A 440 -4.96 24.55 -18.79
CA TYR A 440 -4.76 25.96 -19.19
C TYR A 440 -3.29 26.39 -19.08
N ALA A 441 -2.91 27.42 -19.84
CA ALA A 441 -1.62 28.09 -19.71
C ALA A 441 -1.35 28.55 -18.26
N GLY A 442 -0.12 28.31 -17.77
CA GLY A 442 0.28 28.47 -16.38
C GLY A 442 0.18 27.20 -15.53
N ASN A 443 -0.58 26.19 -15.96
CA ASN A 443 -0.76 24.94 -15.23
C ASN A 443 0.22 23.85 -15.69
N ARG A 444 0.43 22.84 -14.83
CA ARG A 444 1.36 21.73 -15.03
C ARG A 444 0.77 20.40 -14.55
N LEU A 445 1.22 19.30 -15.16
CA LEU A 445 1.05 17.94 -14.65
C LEU A 445 2.40 17.42 -14.16
N THR A 446 2.43 16.84 -12.97
CA THR A 446 3.57 16.11 -12.41
C THR A 446 3.24 14.61 -12.31
N ALA A 447 4.15 13.80 -11.75
CA ALA A 447 4.00 12.35 -11.64
C ALA A 447 2.59 11.89 -11.19
N ASP A 448 2.04 10.95 -11.96
CA ASP A 448 0.73 10.29 -11.93
C ASP A 448 -0.51 11.20 -12.02
N GLN A 449 -0.32 12.50 -12.26
CA GLN A 449 -1.39 13.44 -12.57
C GLN A 449 -1.87 13.29 -14.02
N ARG A 450 -3.16 13.58 -14.25
CA ARG A 450 -3.80 13.39 -15.56
C ARG A 450 -4.86 14.43 -15.89
N LEU A 451 -5.06 14.65 -17.18
CA LEU A 451 -6.33 15.14 -17.74
C LEU A 451 -7.22 13.94 -18.04
N ARG A 452 -8.54 14.12 -17.95
CA ARG A 452 -9.52 13.08 -18.26
C ARG A 452 -10.65 13.66 -19.12
N SER A 453 -11.05 12.93 -20.15
CA SER A 453 -12.14 13.35 -21.05
C SER A 453 -13.47 13.44 -20.32
N SER A 454 -14.43 14.20 -20.86
CA SER A 454 -15.71 14.46 -20.19
C SER A 454 -16.59 13.22 -20.04
N ASP A 455 -16.40 12.20 -20.89
CA ASP A 455 -17.03 10.88 -20.77
C ASP A 455 -16.25 9.89 -19.89
N GLY A 456 -15.05 10.27 -19.40
CA GLY A 456 -14.15 9.38 -18.66
C GLY A 456 -13.54 8.24 -19.49
N GLY A 457 -13.74 8.22 -20.81
CA GLY A 457 -13.28 7.16 -21.70
C GLY A 457 -11.81 7.26 -22.12
N SER A 458 -11.21 8.46 -21.98
CA SER A 458 -9.85 8.78 -22.41
C SER A 458 -9.13 9.66 -21.38
N GLU A 459 -7.80 9.55 -21.28
CA GLU A 459 -7.00 10.30 -20.31
C GLU A 459 -5.55 10.51 -20.79
N ALA A 460 -4.95 11.64 -20.39
CA ALA A 460 -3.56 11.98 -20.68
C ALA A 460 -2.78 12.10 -19.37
N VAL A 461 -1.80 11.23 -19.17
CA VAL A 461 -1.15 10.98 -17.87
C VAL A 461 0.34 11.28 -17.94
N MET A 462 0.84 12.06 -16.96
CA MET A 462 2.27 12.28 -16.73
C MET A 462 2.77 11.19 -15.77
N GLN A 463 3.29 10.10 -16.28
CA GLN A 463 3.57 8.85 -15.57
C GLN A 463 4.79 8.97 -14.64
N GLY A 464 4.80 8.22 -13.53
CA GLY A 464 5.90 8.21 -12.55
C GLY A 464 7.28 7.76 -13.09
N ASP A 465 7.33 7.04 -14.22
CA ASP A 465 8.56 6.69 -14.93
C ASP A 465 9.19 7.87 -15.72
N GLY A 466 8.46 8.99 -15.83
CA GLY A 466 8.84 10.19 -16.56
C GLY A 466 8.25 10.31 -17.97
N ASN A 467 7.37 9.40 -18.38
CA ASN A 467 6.70 9.45 -19.68
C ASN A 467 5.40 10.27 -19.63
N PHE A 468 5.05 10.97 -20.71
CA PHE A 468 3.70 11.52 -20.87
C PHE A 468 2.97 10.75 -21.97
N ALA A 469 1.84 10.15 -21.63
CA ALA A 469 1.12 9.22 -22.50
C ALA A 469 -0.39 9.50 -22.52
N VAL A 470 -1.00 9.35 -23.70
CA VAL A 470 -2.43 9.50 -23.94
C VAL A 470 -3.04 8.12 -24.12
N TYR A 471 -4.13 7.87 -23.39
CA TYR A 471 -4.89 6.63 -23.38
C TYR A 471 -6.32 6.87 -23.84
N SER A 472 -6.91 5.88 -24.51
CA SER A 472 -8.35 5.79 -24.75
C SER A 472 -8.80 4.36 -24.59
N ARG A 473 -9.83 4.13 -23.76
CA ARG A 473 -10.34 2.79 -23.38
C ARG A 473 -9.21 1.85 -22.93
N GLY A 474 -8.32 2.35 -22.07
CA GLY A 474 -7.15 1.63 -21.55
C GLY A 474 -6.00 1.39 -22.53
N SER A 475 -6.18 1.64 -23.83
CA SER A 475 -5.14 1.47 -24.86
C SER A 475 -4.34 2.75 -25.05
N VAL A 476 -3.02 2.64 -25.17
CA VAL A 476 -2.15 3.77 -25.54
C VAL A 476 -2.52 4.26 -26.94
N ARG A 477 -2.74 5.57 -27.08
CA ARG A 477 -2.97 6.27 -28.35
C ARG A 477 -1.74 7.04 -28.83
N TRP A 478 -0.99 7.62 -27.89
CA TRP A 478 0.22 8.40 -28.15
C TRP A 478 1.10 8.47 -26.91
N SER A 479 2.39 8.73 -27.08
CA SER A 479 3.33 9.02 -26.00
C SER A 479 4.40 9.99 -26.49
N ALA A 480 4.88 10.85 -25.57
CA ALA A 480 5.97 11.78 -25.83
C ALA A 480 7.35 11.11 -25.97
N GLY A 481 7.45 9.80 -25.68
CA GLY A 481 8.72 9.07 -25.66
C GLY A 481 9.69 9.53 -24.56
N THR A 482 9.20 10.27 -23.56
CA THR A 482 10.01 10.80 -22.47
C THR A 482 10.21 9.76 -21.37
N SER A 483 11.31 9.86 -20.63
CA SER A 483 11.65 8.91 -19.56
C SER A 483 12.58 9.57 -18.52
N GLY A 484 12.72 8.91 -17.38
CA GLY A 484 13.44 9.41 -16.20
C GLY A 484 12.48 10.07 -15.22
N GLY A 485 12.32 9.45 -14.05
CA GLY A 485 11.37 9.91 -13.02
C GLY A 485 11.59 11.36 -12.60
N GLY A 486 10.50 12.04 -12.26
CA GLY A 486 10.50 13.47 -11.91
C GLY A 486 10.34 14.43 -13.09
N ASN A 487 10.13 13.93 -14.32
CA ASN A 487 9.67 14.78 -15.41
C ASN A 487 8.28 15.39 -15.10
N ARG A 488 8.00 16.59 -15.63
CA ARG A 488 6.71 17.28 -15.53
C ARG A 488 6.30 17.85 -16.90
N LEU A 489 5.01 17.86 -17.22
CA LEU A 489 4.45 18.61 -18.35
C LEU A 489 4.01 19.99 -17.86
N GLU A 490 4.33 21.05 -18.60
CA GLU A 490 3.98 22.43 -18.27
C GLU A 490 3.39 23.13 -19.50
N MET A 491 2.14 23.60 -19.39
CA MET A 491 1.50 24.42 -20.42
C MET A 491 1.88 25.87 -20.15
N GLN A 492 2.80 26.42 -20.93
CA GLN A 492 3.43 27.71 -20.64
C GLN A 492 2.54 28.90 -21.04
N SER A 493 2.82 30.06 -20.46
CA SER A 493 2.10 31.32 -20.71
C SER A 493 2.21 31.82 -22.15
N ASP A 494 3.25 31.40 -22.89
CA ASP A 494 3.45 31.68 -24.31
C ASP A 494 2.63 30.76 -25.24
N GLY A 495 1.95 29.73 -24.71
CA GLY A 495 1.18 28.75 -25.47
C GLY A 495 1.94 27.46 -25.84
N ASN A 496 3.20 27.29 -25.45
CA ASN A 496 3.96 26.06 -25.68
C ASN A 496 3.69 25.02 -24.58
N ALA A 497 3.47 23.75 -24.93
CA ALA A 497 3.43 22.66 -23.96
C ALA A 497 4.79 21.97 -23.93
N VAL A 498 5.45 21.92 -22.77
CA VAL A 498 6.83 21.43 -22.65
C VAL A 498 6.94 20.43 -21.51
N ILE A 499 7.58 19.29 -21.77
CA ILE A 499 7.97 18.34 -20.72
C ILE A 499 9.38 18.72 -20.26
N TYR A 500 9.53 19.03 -18.99
CA TYR A 500 10.80 19.31 -18.34
C TYR A 500 11.26 18.13 -17.50
N GLY A 501 12.54 17.78 -17.62
CA GLY A 501 13.26 16.90 -16.70
C GLY A 501 14.37 17.63 -15.95
N SER A 502 15.14 16.87 -15.16
CA SER A 502 16.24 17.39 -14.34
C SER A 502 17.34 18.14 -15.10
N SER A 503 17.50 17.88 -16.40
CA SER A 503 18.49 18.54 -17.28
C SER A 503 17.88 19.48 -18.32
N GLY A 504 16.67 20.01 -18.08
CA GLY A 504 15.97 20.90 -19.00
C GLY A 504 14.84 20.24 -19.79
N ALA A 505 14.45 20.82 -20.92
CA ALA A 505 13.35 20.32 -21.75
C ALA A 505 13.66 18.94 -22.36
N ARG A 506 12.68 18.03 -22.31
CA ARG A 506 12.70 16.67 -22.88
C ARG A 506 11.88 16.56 -24.15
N TRP A 507 10.76 17.30 -24.23
CA TRP A 507 9.83 17.32 -25.35
C TRP A 507 9.09 18.66 -25.36
N GLN A 508 8.63 19.12 -26.53
CA GLN A 508 7.74 20.28 -26.66
C GLN A 508 6.76 20.12 -27.81
N SER A 509 5.59 20.75 -27.71
CA SER A 509 4.57 20.78 -28.78
C SER A 509 4.92 21.70 -29.94
N GLY A 510 5.81 22.67 -29.73
CA GLY A 510 6.17 23.69 -30.73
C GLY A 510 5.10 24.79 -30.90
N THR A 511 4.18 24.93 -29.94
CA THR A 511 3.01 25.84 -30.05
C THR A 511 3.21 27.21 -29.40
N GLY A 512 4.46 27.57 -29.06
CA GLY A 512 4.82 28.87 -28.51
C GLY A 512 4.44 30.06 -29.41
N GLY A 513 4.29 31.23 -28.80
CA GLY A 513 3.74 32.43 -29.49
C GLY A 513 2.21 32.43 -29.64
N ASN A 514 1.49 31.52 -28.97
CA ASN A 514 0.03 31.46 -28.90
C ASN A 514 -0.45 31.66 -27.44
N PRO A 515 -0.21 32.82 -26.80
CA PRO A 515 -0.50 33.03 -25.39
C PRO A 515 -1.98 32.80 -25.06
N GLY A 516 -2.24 32.15 -23.92
CA GLY A 516 -3.58 31.73 -23.52
C GLY A 516 -4.11 30.49 -24.25
N ALA A 517 -3.30 29.79 -25.04
CA ALA A 517 -3.63 28.45 -25.52
C ALA A 517 -3.87 27.46 -24.36
N ARG A 518 -4.63 26.40 -24.64
CA ARG A 518 -4.99 25.36 -23.66
C ARG A 518 -4.94 23.97 -24.31
N MET A 519 -4.52 22.97 -23.55
CA MET A 519 -4.48 21.57 -23.98
C MET A 519 -5.74 20.85 -23.50
N VAL A 520 -6.42 20.08 -24.36
CA VAL A 520 -7.75 19.48 -24.11
C VAL A 520 -7.76 17.99 -24.46
N MET A 521 -8.14 17.15 -23.51
CA MET A 521 -8.30 15.69 -23.65
C MET A 521 -9.71 15.35 -24.12
N GLN A 522 -9.86 15.01 -25.40
CA GLN A 522 -11.15 14.75 -26.03
C GLN A 522 -11.64 13.30 -25.83
N ASN A 523 -12.96 13.11 -25.85
CA ASN A 523 -13.63 11.82 -25.60
C ASN A 523 -13.22 10.72 -26.60
N ASP A 524 -12.88 11.10 -27.84
CA ASP A 524 -12.41 10.21 -28.91
C ASP A 524 -11.01 9.62 -28.67
N GLY A 525 -10.25 10.16 -27.70
CA GLY A 525 -8.86 9.76 -27.41
C GLY A 525 -7.80 10.70 -27.97
N ASN A 526 -8.18 11.87 -28.50
CA ASN A 526 -7.25 12.87 -29.01
C ASN A 526 -6.96 13.96 -27.97
N LEU A 527 -5.67 14.25 -27.72
CA LEU A 527 -5.24 15.35 -26.87
C LEU A 527 -4.82 16.52 -27.77
N VAL A 528 -5.53 17.65 -27.71
CA VAL A 528 -5.37 18.76 -28.67
C VAL A 528 -5.03 20.07 -27.97
N ILE A 529 -4.01 20.78 -28.44
CA ILE A 529 -3.74 22.16 -28.02
C ILE A 529 -4.55 23.11 -28.89
N TYR A 530 -5.39 23.93 -28.26
CA TYR A 530 -6.22 24.94 -28.89
C TYR A 530 -5.75 26.35 -28.55
N SER A 531 -5.71 27.22 -29.55
CA SER A 531 -5.64 28.67 -29.36
C SER A 531 -6.87 29.22 -28.62
N THR A 532 -6.76 30.47 -28.15
CA THR A 532 -7.89 31.25 -27.62
C THR A 532 -9.05 31.37 -28.60
N SER A 533 -8.78 31.40 -29.92
CA SER A 533 -9.79 31.42 -30.98
C SER A 533 -10.31 30.03 -31.40
N GLY A 534 -9.95 28.96 -30.69
CA GLY A 534 -10.44 27.60 -30.97
C GLY A 534 -9.80 26.89 -32.17
N ARG A 535 -8.77 27.48 -32.81
CA ARG A 535 -7.95 26.79 -33.82
C ARG A 535 -7.04 25.77 -33.13
N ALA A 536 -7.03 24.52 -33.59
CA ALA A 536 -6.07 23.50 -33.16
C ALA A 536 -4.65 23.90 -33.60
N LEU A 537 -3.68 23.71 -32.71
CA LEU A 537 -2.26 24.05 -32.89
C LEU A 537 -1.37 22.80 -32.89
N TRP A 538 -1.81 21.74 -32.19
CA TRP A 538 -1.12 20.45 -32.08
C TRP A 538 -2.14 19.37 -31.66
N SER A 539 -1.95 18.12 -32.08
CA SER A 539 -2.76 16.97 -31.64
C SER A 539 -1.91 15.71 -31.41
N SER A 540 -2.26 14.91 -30.40
CA SER A 540 -1.56 13.65 -30.08
C SER A 540 -1.87 12.55 -31.08
N VAL A 541 -3.12 12.49 -31.55
CA VAL A 541 -3.41 11.79 -32.80
C VAL A 541 -3.06 12.76 -33.91
N GLN A 542 -1.86 12.63 -34.48
CA GLN A 542 -1.68 13.03 -35.87
C GLN A 542 -2.56 12.10 -36.71
N PRO A 543 -3.36 12.62 -37.67
CA PRO A 543 -3.91 11.75 -38.70
C PRO A 543 -2.74 11.05 -39.39
N ALA A 544 -2.94 9.80 -39.83
CA ALA A 544 -1.95 9.14 -40.68
C ALA A 544 -1.61 10.09 -41.84
N ALA A 545 -0.32 10.36 -42.05
CA ALA A 545 0.13 11.22 -43.14
C ALA A 545 -0.58 10.77 -44.42
N PRO A 546 -1.29 11.66 -45.14
CA PRO A 546 -2.15 11.24 -46.25
C PRO A 546 -1.33 10.41 -47.22
N ALA A 547 -1.82 9.20 -47.51
CA ALA A 547 -1.05 8.21 -48.26
C ALA A 547 -0.43 8.86 -49.50
N PRO A 548 0.91 8.79 -49.67
CA PRO A 548 1.65 9.71 -50.52
C PRO A 548 1.02 9.72 -51.91
N PRO A 549 0.57 10.89 -52.42
CA PRO A 549 -0.23 10.92 -53.63
C PRO A 549 0.52 10.22 -54.77
N GLN A 550 -0.21 9.49 -55.61
CA GLN A 550 0.37 8.62 -56.65
C GLN A 550 1.46 9.38 -57.41
N ARG A 551 2.71 8.90 -57.32
CA ARG A 551 3.89 9.61 -57.83
C ARG A 551 3.63 9.99 -59.29
N PRO A 552 3.72 11.27 -59.65
CA PRO A 552 3.46 11.70 -61.02
C PRO A 552 4.55 11.18 -61.95
N ALA A 553 4.33 11.32 -63.26
CA ALA A 553 5.38 11.10 -64.24
C ALA A 553 6.62 11.94 -63.91
N ASP A 554 7.79 11.39 -64.21
CA ASP A 554 9.06 12.10 -64.10
C ASP A 554 9.07 13.29 -65.06
N ARG A 555 9.56 14.45 -64.60
CA ARG A 555 9.50 15.73 -65.31
C ARG A 555 10.71 16.57 -64.94
N ASP A 556 11.52 16.95 -65.92
CA ASP A 556 12.68 17.80 -65.71
C ASP A 556 12.34 19.28 -65.99
N CYS A 557 13.34 20.18 -65.88
CA CYS A 557 13.14 21.62 -65.96
C CYS A 557 12.42 22.11 -67.25
N LYS A 558 12.67 21.50 -68.43
CA LYS A 558 12.03 21.92 -69.70
C LYS A 558 10.55 21.55 -69.77
N ASP A 559 10.06 20.67 -68.89
CA ASP A 559 8.67 20.22 -68.88
C ASP A 559 7.75 21.20 -68.13
N PHE A 560 8.29 22.28 -67.53
CA PHE A 560 7.55 23.31 -66.79
C PHE A 560 7.56 24.67 -67.51
N PRO A 561 6.47 25.45 -67.45
CA PRO A 561 6.36 26.73 -68.17
C PRO A 561 7.11 27.91 -67.51
N SER A 562 7.67 27.73 -66.29
CA SER A 562 8.46 28.75 -65.59
C SER A 562 9.15 28.16 -64.35
N GLN A 563 10.13 28.89 -63.80
CA GLN A 563 10.78 28.53 -62.53
C GLN A 563 9.78 28.39 -61.39
N VAL A 564 8.82 29.31 -61.27
CA VAL A 564 7.78 29.26 -60.22
C VAL A 564 6.93 27.98 -60.36
N ALA A 565 6.68 27.49 -61.58
CA ALA A 565 5.95 26.25 -61.79
C ALA A 565 6.75 24.99 -61.42
N ALA A 566 8.07 25.00 -61.59
CA ALA A 566 8.96 23.93 -61.13
C ALA A 566 9.19 23.98 -59.61
N GLN A 567 9.39 25.17 -59.04
CA GLN A 567 9.53 25.39 -57.60
C GLN A 567 8.31 24.86 -56.83
N ASN A 568 7.10 25.24 -57.25
CA ASN A 568 5.85 24.74 -56.67
C ASN A 568 5.71 23.21 -56.77
N PHE A 569 6.34 22.57 -57.78
CA PHE A 569 6.34 21.12 -57.93
C PHE A 569 7.37 20.46 -57.01
N LEU A 570 8.59 21.00 -56.94
CA LEU A 570 9.63 20.56 -56.01
C LEU A 570 9.13 20.64 -54.56
N GLU A 571 8.62 21.80 -54.13
CA GLU A 571 8.10 22.02 -52.77
C GLU A 571 6.95 21.07 -52.43
N PHE A 572 6.02 20.82 -53.37
CA PHE A 572 4.87 19.94 -53.13
C PHE A 572 5.25 18.46 -53.06
N TRP A 573 6.24 17.99 -53.82
CA TRP A 573 6.58 16.56 -53.90
C TRP A 573 7.82 16.15 -53.11
N ALA A 574 8.75 17.05 -52.81
CA ALA A 574 9.98 16.72 -52.07
C ALA A 574 9.67 16.16 -50.66
N GLN A 575 8.62 16.66 -50.01
CA GLN A 575 8.10 16.14 -48.74
C GLN A 575 7.63 14.66 -48.80
N TRP A 576 7.37 14.11 -50.00
CA TRP A 576 6.89 12.73 -50.19
C TRP A 576 7.91 11.79 -50.83
N TYR A 577 8.71 12.30 -51.77
CA TYR A 577 9.56 11.49 -52.64
C TYR A 577 11.00 12.05 -52.79
N GLY A 578 11.35 13.12 -52.07
CA GLY A 578 12.57 13.90 -52.32
C GLY A 578 12.57 14.55 -53.71
N ASP A 579 13.71 15.10 -54.12
CA ASP A 579 13.89 15.54 -55.51
C ASP A 579 14.12 14.34 -56.44
N PHE A 580 13.06 13.56 -56.65
CA PHE A 580 13.09 12.45 -57.61
C PHE A 580 13.24 12.93 -59.06
N ALA A 581 12.89 14.19 -59.31
CA ALA A 581 12.78 14.83 -60.62
C ALA A 581 14.08 15.54 -61.06
N ARG A 582 15.06 15.66 -60.14
CA ARG A 582 16.37 16.29 -60.36
C ARG A 582 16.27 17.76 -60.74
N LEU A 583 15.33 18.46 -60.10
CA LEU A 583 15.11 19.89 -60.27
C LEU A 583 16.09 20.72 -59.42
N ASP A 584 16.57 20.21 -58.28
CA ASP A 584 17.49 20.85 -57.34
C ASP A 584 18.84 20.12 -57.34
N ALA A 585 19.66 20.38 -58.37
CA ALA A 585 20.87 19.62 -58.65
C ALA A 585 21.99 19.79 -57.62
N ASN A 586 21.93 20.83 -56.78
CA ASN A 586 22.91 21.11 -55.72
C ASN A 586 22.32 21.03 -54.29
N ASN A 587 21.03 20.69 -54.17
CA ASN A 587 20.28 20.42 -52.94
C ASN A 587 20.18 21.66 -52.01
N ASN A 588 19.88 22.83 -52.55
CA ASN A 588 19.74 24.09 -51.79
C ASN A 588 18.28 24.48 -51.45
N GLY A 589 17.29 23.83 -52.06
CA GLY A 589 15.86 24.12 -51.93
C GLY A 589 15.23 24.92 -53.08
N VAL A 590 16.01 25.31 -54.09
CA VAL A 590 15.55 25.99 -55.31
C VAL A 590 15.46 25.00 -56.47
N ALA A 591 14.49 25.19 -57.35
CA ALA A 591 14.35 24.44 -58.59
C ALA A 591 14.98 25.17 -59.79
N CYS A 592 15.80 24.44 -60.53
CA CYS A 592 16.25 24.74 -61.89
C CYS A 592 17.00 26.08 -62.06
N GLU A 593 17.65 26.60 -61.04
CA GLU A 593 18.44 27.83 -61.10
C GLU A 593 19.60 27.77 -62.12
N ASP A 594 20.15 26.58 -62.37
CA ASP A 594 21.17 26.32 -63.38
C ASP A 594 20.59 26.10 -64.81
N ASN A 595 19.27 25.91 -64.95
CA ASN A 595 18.61 25.59 -66.22
C ASN A 595 17.65 26.71 -66.67
N ARG A 596 17.92 27.31 -67.84
CA ARG A 596 17.00 28.28 -68.44
C ARG A 596 15.82 27.59 -69.13
N TYR A 597 14.62 28.09 -68.83
CA TYR A 597 13.35 27.79 -69.48
C TYR A 597 13.29 28.30 -70.93
#